data_AF-A0A969I5T0-F1
#
_entry.id   AF-A0A969I5T0-F1
#
_cell.length_a   1.000
_cell.length_b   1.000
_cell.length_c   1.000
_cell.angle_alpha   90.00
_cell.angle_beta   90.00
_cell.angle_gamma   90.00
#
_symmetry.space_group_name_H-M   'P 1'
#
loop_
_entity.id
_entity.type
_entity.pdbx_description
1 polymer ?
#
loop_
_entity_poly.entity_id
_entity_poly.type
_entity_poly.pdbx_seq_one_letter_code
_entity_poly.pdbx_strand_id
1 'polypeptide(L)'
;MNREGQAVGAIDGGTAAGAVGINAPDGQLAEILPADLASQRRHHVEETLATGELQVYEYQIEAHNQPRYEEARIVPINTDEVLLVVRDITDRKQAEVELAAARDAAELANKAKGAFLASISHELRTPLNAILGFSQLMAAEPDLEPSYQEYLRLIEQSGTHLLALIEDVLTMSRLGSDRLEAEISSFDLYYLLDSLLAVLQPKAESQQLQLTFERSPDLPQWIETDKSKLRRILLSLLNNALLYTPAGQVTLTTTVLEAATADRQVRLRFEVADTGVGIPDAELDDLFVPLVQGQAGRDSGGGSGLGLSLSRELVRALGGDITVQTQVGQGSRFYAEIQVKINDDMSLLVAADTTNTNPLADMPAALKAHDLHVMSAEWCAELHRAAVIVDNQRLAELIAEIPPTAAYLSTGLSELLHNFRLDAIALLSDTSAGS
;
A
#
# COMPACT_ATOMS: atom_id res chain seq x y z
N MET A 1 -10.93 26.92 -48.23
CA MET A 1 -9.78 27.68 -48.76
C MET A 1 -9.23 26.86 -49.94
N ASN A 2 -8.99 27.48 -51.11
CA ASN A 2 -8.45 26.77 -52.27
C ASN A 2 -6.91 26.69 -52.24
N ARG A 3 -6.28 26.01 -53.21
CA ARG A 3 -4.81 25.93 -53.37
C ARG A 3 -4.10 27.29 -53.45
N GLU A 4 -4.80 28.36 -53.79
CA GLU A 4 -4.27 29.73 -53.86
C GLU A 4 -4.50 30.55 -52.57
N GLY A 5 -5.06 29.94 -51.52
CA GLY A 5 -5.33 30.61 -50.26
C GLY A 5 -6.60 31.47 -50.24
N GLN A 6 -7.51 31.31 -51.20
CA GLN A 6 -8.76 32.08 -51.25
C GLN A 6 -9.90 31.38 -50.50
N ALA A 7 -10.71 32.13 -49.76
CA ALA A 7 -11.88 31.61 -49.05
C ALA A 7 -13.06 31.34 -50.03
N VAL A 8 -13.71 30.18 -49.89
CA VAL A 8 -14.80 29.73 -50.78
C VAL A 8 -15.98 29.28 -49.91
N GLY A 9 -16.91 30.18 -49.63
CA GLY A 9 -18.21 29.86 -48.98
C GLY A 9 -18.26 29.92 -47.43
N ALA A 10 -19.48 30.11 -46.91
CA ALA A 10 -19.82 30.21 -45.47
C ALA A 10 -20.96 29.24 -45.11
N ILE A 11 -20.93 28.68 -43.90
CA ILE A 11 -22.01 27.86 -43.32
C ILE A 11 -22.27 28.37 -41.90
N ASP A 12 -23.51 28.80 -41.64
CA ASP A 12 -23.91 29.52 -40.43
C ASP A 12 -24.39 28.55 -39.33
N GLY A 13 -23.96 28.76 -38.07
CA GLY A 13 -24.49 28.00 -36.93
C GLY A 13 -23.55 27.77 -35.74
N GLY A 14 -23.63 28.65 -34.73
CA GLY A 14 -23.46 28.41 -33.28
C GLY A 14 -22.11 27.93 -32.72
N THR A 15 -21.29 27.32 -33.54
CA THR A 15 -19.85 27.11 -33.38
C THR A 15 -19.19 28.28 -34.10
N ALA A 16 -18.01 28.75 -33.67
CA ALA A 16 -17.23 29.62 -34.55
C ALA A 16 -16.66 28.83 -35.74
N ALA A 17 -17.53 28.21 -36.56
CA ALA A 17 -17.29 28.02 -37.98
C ALA A 17 -17.34 29.41 -38.65
N GLY A 18 -16.48 30.32 -38.17
CA GLY A 18 -16.33 31.65 -38.71
C GLY A 18 -15.54 31.54 -39.99
N ALA A 19 -16.24 31.39 -41.12
CA ALA A 19 -15.79 32.06 -42.32
C ALA A 19 -15.68 33.56 -41.95
N VAL A 20 -14.45 34.06 -41.83
CA VAL A 20 -14.19 35.48 -41.58
C VAL A 20 -14.99 36.30 -42.60
N GLY A 21 -15.90 37.13 -42.09
CA GLY A 21 -16.83 37.90 -42.91
C GLY A 21 -16.11 38.89 -43.82
N ILE A 22 -16.39 38.78 -45.12
CA ILE A 22 -16.00 39.74 -46.15
C ILE A 22 -16.94 40.94 -46.03
N ASN A 23 -16.62 41.85 -45.11
CA ASN A 23 -16.90 43.28 -45.22
C ASN A 23 -15.78 44.08 -44.54
N ALA A 24 -14.55 43.60 -44.66
CA ALA A 24 -13.34 44.38 -44.44
C ALA A 24 -12.66 44.54 -45.81
N PRO A 25 -12.38 45.78 -46.27
CA PRO A 25 -11.85 46.04 -47.60
C PRO A 25 -10.45 45.44 -47.78
N ASP A 26 -10.30 44.57 -48.79
CA ASP A 26 -9.10 44.14 -49.57
C ASP A 26 -7.68 44.21 -48.97
N GLY A 27 -7.49 44.09 -47.65
CA GLY A 27 -6.16 44.18 -47.02
C GLY A 27 -5.82 43.23 -45.87
N GLN A 28 -6.76 42.44 -45.33
CA GLN A 28 -6.60 41.86 -43.98
C GLN A 28 -6.62 40.33 -43.85
N LEU A 29 -6.16 39.57 -44.84
CA LEU A 29 -5.79 38.16 -44.61
C LEU A 29 -4.36 38.01 -44.04
N ALA A 30 -3.57 39.09 -44.04
CA ALA A 30 -2.25 39.17 -43.41
C ALA A 30 -2.27 39.78 -42.00
N GLU A 31 -3.44 40.21 -41.47
CA GLU A 31 -3.51 41.07 -40.27
C GLU A 31 -4.19 40.45 -39.03
N ILE A 32 -4.60 39.18 -39.06
CA ILE A 32 -5.33 38.54 -37.94
C ILE A 32 -4.49 37.46 -37.23
N LEU A 33 -3.47 36.90 -37.89
CA LEU A 33 -2.58 35.91 -37.28
C LEU A 33 -1.12 36.35 -37.42
N PRO A 34 -0.32 36.20 -36.36
CA PRO A 34 1.13 36.25 -36.43
C PRO A 34 1.71 35.45 -37.62
N ALA A 35 2.83 35.92 -38.19
CA ALA A 35 3.39 35.39 -39.43
C ALA A 35 3.82 33.91 -39.34
N ASP A 36 4.20 33.47 -38.15
CA ASP A 36 4.48 32.07 -37.78
C ASP A 36 3.20 31.21 -37.86
N LEU A 37 2.10 31.64 -37.25
CA LEU A 37 0.82 30.91 -37.29
C LEU A 37 0.22 30.88 -38.70
N ALA A 38 0.40 31.94 -39.48
CA ALA A 38 -0.01 31.98 -40.89
C ALA A 38 0.78 30.95 -41.74
N SER A 39 2.07 30.80 -41.46
CA SER A 39 2.93 29.82 -42.15
C SER A 39 2.58 28.39 -41.73
N GLN A 40 2.34 28.15 -40.44
CA GLN A 40 1.88 26.87 -39.91
C GLN A 40 0.53 26.46 -40.51
N ARG A 41 -0.42 27.39 -40.61
CA ARG A 41 -1.71 27.14 -41.25
C ARG A 41 -1.55 26.73 -42.72
N ARG A 42 -0.71 27.46 -43.48
CA ARG A 42 -0.46 27.15 -44.90
C ARG A 42 0.11 25.74 -45.05
N HIS A 43 1.06 25.38 -44.20
CA HIS A 43 1.65 24.05 -44.19
C HIS A 43 0.60 22.94 -43.99
N HIS A 44 -0.26 23.06 -42.97
CA HIS A 44 -1.30 22.05 -42.74
C HIS A 44 -2.38 22.03 -43.83
N VAL A 45 -2.67 23.15 -44.48
CA VAL A 45 -3.56 23.18 -45.65
C VAL A 45 -2.95 22.40 -46.82
N GLU A 46 -1.68 22.65 -47.14
CA GLU A 46 -0.95 21.94 -48.20
C GLU A 46 -0.87 20.44 -47.90
N GLU A 47 -0.59 20.08 -46.65
CA GLU A 47 -0.55 18.69 -46.19
C GLU A 47 -1.92 18.01 -46.31
N THR A 48 -3.00 18.65 -45.85
CA THR A 48 -4.38 18.13 -45.98
C THR A 48 -4.74 17.88 -47.45
N LEU A 49 -4.39 18.80 -48.35
CA LEU A 49 -4.67 18.67 -49.79
C LEU A 49 -3.82 17.59 -50.46
N ALA A 50 -2.59 17.39 -50.00
CA ALA A 50 -1.69 16.38 -50.52
C ALA A 50 -2.06 14.96 -50.06
N THR A 51 -2.45 14.80 -48.80
CA THR A 51 -2.74 13.49 -48.19
C THR A 51 -4.21 13.10 -48.27
N GLY A 52 -5.11 14.08 -48.32
CA GLY A 52 -6.54 13.84 -48.16
C GLY A 52 -6.95 13.48 -46.72
N GLU A 53 -6.07 13.69 -45.73
CA GLU A 53 -6.32 13.40 -44.32
C GLU A 53 -6.59 14.67 -43.50
N LEU A 54 -7.42 14.53 -42.46
CA LEU A 54 -7.72 15.58 -41.49
C LEU A 54 -6.46 16.01 -40.73
N GLN A 55 -6.15 17.31 -40.75
CA GLN A 55 -5.13 17.90 -39.89
C GLN A 55 -5.76 18.65 -38.71
N VAL A 56 -5.27 18.38 -37.50
CA VAL A 56 -5.71 19.06 -36.27
C VAL A 56 -4.50 19.60 -35.54
N TYR A 57 -4.53 20.88 -35.19
CA TYR A 57 -3.48 21.51 -34.42
C TYR A 57 -4.04 22.59 -33.50
N GLU A 58 -3.35 22.82 -32.38
CA GLU A 58 -3.70 23.84 -31.40
C GLU A 58 -2.70 24.99 -31.47
N TYR A 59 -3.16 26.22 -31.28
CA TYR A 59 -2.31 27.39 -31.19
C TYR A 59 -2.88 28.41 -30.21
N GLN A 60 -2.04 29.36 -29.79
CA GLN A 60 -2.41 30.42 -28.88
C GLN A 60 -2.33 31.77 -29.62
N ILE A 61 -3.35 32.59 -29.48
CA ILE A 61 -3.36 33.99 -29.94
C ILE A 61 -3.60 34.92 -28.76
N GLU A 62 -3.22 36.18 -28.92
CA GLU A 62 -3.54 37.23 -27.97
C GLU A 62 -4.78 37.97 -28.48
N ALA A 63 -5.90 37.84 -27.76
CA ALA A 63 -7.15 38.53 -28.07
C ALA A 63 -7.51 39.44 -26.90
N HIS A 64 -7.70 40.74 -27.16
CA HIS A 64 -8.02 41.73 -26.11
C HIS A 64 -7.06 41.70 -24.91
N ASN A 65 -5.76 41.50 -25.16
CA ASN A 65 -4.72 41.46 -24.12
C ASN A 65 -4.87 40.28 -23.14
N GLN A 66 -5.55 39.20 -23.57
CA GLN A 66 -5.65 37.92 -22.87
C GLN A 66 -5.26 36.77 -23.82
N PRO A 67 -4.62 35.72 -23.30
CA PRO A 67 -4.32 34.53 -24.08
C PRO A 67 -5.61 33.78 -24.41
N ARG A 68 -5.78 33.42 -25.69
CA ARG A 68 -6.89 32.60 -26.19
C ARG A 68 -6.33 31.40 -26.91
N TYR A 69 -6.78 30.21 -26.53
CA TYR A 69 -6.37 28.95 -27.16
C TYR A 69 -7.39 28.54 -28.20
N GLU A 70 -6.92 28.20 -29.39
CA GLU A 70 -7.75 27.76 -30.50
C GLU A 70 -7.28 26.41 -31.02
N GLU A 71 -8.22 25.52 -31.31
CA GLU A 71 -8.01 24.28 -32.06
C GLU A 71 -8.46 24.51 -33.50
N ALA A 72 -7.55 24.39 -34.46
CA ALA A 72 -7.87 24.38 -35.88
C ALA A 72 -7.98 22.94 -36.38
N ARG A 73 -9.07 22.67 -37.11
CA ARG A 73 -9.30 21.44 -37.85
C ARG A 73 -9.41 21.75 -39.33
N ILE A 74 -8.58 21.13 -40.14
CA ILE A 74 -8.58 21.28 -41.60
C ILE A 74 -9.07 19.97 -42.21
N VAL A 75 -10.27 20.02 -42.79
CA VAL A 75 -10.96 18.86 -43.38
C VAL A 75 -10.91 19.01 -44.90
N PRO A 76 -10.48 18.00 -45.67
CA PRO A 76 -10.53 18.05 -47.13
C PRO A 76 -12.00 17.97 -47.61
N ILE A 77 -12.37 18.85 -48.55
CA ILE A 77 -13.69 18.81 -49.20
C ILE A 77 -13.57 18.14 -50.58
N ASN A 78 -12.54 18.50 -51.33
CA ASN A 78 -12.21 17.95 -52.66
C ASN A 78 -10.70 18.09 -52.94
N THR A 79 -10.27 17.84 -54.17
CA THR A 79 -8.85 17.83 -54.57
C THR A 79 -8.11 19.15 -54.41
N ASP A 80 -8.85 20.26 -54.31
CA ASP A 80 -8.29 21.61 -54.33
C ASP A 80 -8.85 22.52 -53.22
N GLU A 81 -9.76 22.02 -52.38
CA GLU A 81 -10.44 22.79 -51.34
C GLU A 81 -10.46 22.08 -49.98
N VAL A 82 -10.26 22.88 -48.92
CA VAL A 82 -10.39 22.46 -47.52
C VAL A 82 -11.37 23.33 -46.74
N LEU A 83 -12.02 22.74 -45.75
CA LEU A 83 -12.79 23.41 -44.71
C LEU A 83 -11.88 23.64 -43.49
N LEU A 84 -11.76 24.89 -43.05
CA LEU A 84 -11.11 25.23 -41.77
C LEU A 84 -12.19 25.48 -40.71
N VAL A 85 -12.15 24.70 -39.64
CA VAL A 85 -12.97 24.92 -38.44
C VAL A 85 -12.06 25.32 -37.30
N VAL A 86 -12.35 26.46 -36.65
CA VAL A 86 -11.58 26.95 -35.51
C VAL A 86 -12.48 26.91 -34.29
N ARG A 87 -12.01 26.25 -33.22
CA ARG A 87 -12.75 26.14 -31.97
C ARG A 87 -11.96 26.81 -30.86
N ASP A 88 -12.63 27.67 -30.11
CA ASP A 88 -12.10 28.17 -28.84
C ASP A 88 -12.03 27.02 -27.83
N ILE A 89 -10.83 26.76 -27.33
CA ILE A 89 -10.54 25.73 -26.32
C ILE A 89 -9.93 26.33 -25.06
N THR A 90 -10.06 27.65 -24.86
CA THR A 90 -9.48 28.38 -23.72
C THR A 90 -9.97 27.81 -22.40
N ASP A 91 -11.29 27.66 -22.22
CA ASP A 91 -11.87 27.09 -21.00
C ASP A 91 -11.36 25.67 -20.70
N ARG A 92 -11.22 24.84 -21.75
CA ARG A 92 -10.69 23.47 -21.60
C ARG A 92 -9.22 23.50 -21.16
N LYS A 93 -8.39 24.32 -21.80
CA LYS A 93 -6.97 24.45 -21.46
C LYS A 93 -6.78 25.00 -20.05
N GLN A 94 -7.59 25.98 -19.66
CA GLN A 94 -7.56 26.54 -18.32
C GLN A 94 -7.94 25.47 -17.28
N ALA A 95 -9.00 24.71 -17.52
CA ALA A 95 -9.41 23.61 -16.65
C ALA A 95 -8.35 22.50 -16.57
N GLU A 96 -7.67 22.16 -17.68
CA GLU A 96 -6.57 21.19 -17.71
C GLU A 96 -5.38 21.67 -16.85
N VAL A 97 -5.00 22.94 -16.96
CA VAL A 97 -3.92 23.54 -16.16
C VAL A 97 -4.29 23.61 -14.68
N GLU A 98 -5.51 24.05 -14.37
CA GLU A 98 -6.01 24.10 -12.99
C GLU A 98 -6.08 22.71 -12.36
N LEU A 99 -6.55 21.71 -13.11
CA LEU A 99 -6.58 20.32 -12.67
C LEU A 99 -5.17 19.77 -12.43
N ALA A 100 -4.24 20.02 -13.35
CA ALA A 100 -2.85 19.59 -13.20
C ALA A 100 -2.20 20.25 -11.97
N ALA A 101 -2.37 21.57 -11.80
CA ALA A 101 -1.85 22.30 -10.65
C ALA A 101 -2.47 21.81 -9.32
N ALA A 102 -3.79 21.55 -9.30
CA ALA A 102 -4.47 21.00 -8.14
C ALA A 102 -3.98 19.58 -7.80
N ARG A 103 -3.77 18.74 -8.82
CA ARG A 103 -3.18 17.40 -8.66
C ARG A 103 -1.78 17.48 -8.08
N ASP A 104 -0.90 18.29 -8.67
CA ASP A 104 0.49 18.41 -8.24
C ASP A 104 0.59 18.95 -6.80
N ALA A 105 -0.26 19.92 -6.45
CA ALA A 105 -0.38 20.43 -5.09
C ALA A 105 -0.86 19.34 -4.11
N ALA A 106 -1.84 18.53 -4.51
CA ALA A 106 -2.33 17.42 -3.70
C ALA A 106 -1.26 16.33 -3.50
N GLU A 107 -0.53 15.96 -4.55
CA GLU A 107 0.58 15.00 -4.47
C GLU A 107 1.71 15.52 -3.56
N LEU A 108 2.09 16.80 -3.68
CA LEU A 108 3.10 17.42 -2.82
C LEU A 108 2.65 17.43 -1.35
N ALA A 109 1.40 17.80 -1.08
CA ALA A 109 0.84 17.80 0.27
C ALA A 109 0.82 16.39 0.88
N ASN A 110 0.45 15.38 0.09
CA ASN A 110 0.45 13.98 0.50
C ASN A 110 1.87 13.46 0.82
N LYS A 111 2.85 13.76 -0.05
CA LYS A 111 4.26 13.41 0.20
C LYS A 111 4.80 14.08 1.47
N ALA A 112 4.51 15.36 1.66
CA ALA A 112 4.90 16.10 2.86
C ALA A 112 4.26 15.51 4.13
N LYS A 113 2.96 15.14 4.08
CA LYS A 113 2.24 14.47 5.16
C LYS A 113 2.88 13.11 5.51
N GLY A 114 3.22 12.32 4.50
CA GLY A 114 3.89 11.03 4.69
C GLY A 114 5.27 11.17 5.32
N ALA A 115 6.09 12.11 4.84
CA ALA A 115 7.42 12.39 5.41
C ALA A 115 7.34 12.89 6.87
N PHE A 116 6.38 13.78 7.17
CA PHE A 116 6.13 14.25 8.53
C PHE A 116 5.75 13.11 9.47
N LEU A 117 4.79 12.27 9.07
CA LEU A 117 4.36 11.13 9.89
C LEU A 117 5.48 10.13 10.11
N ALA A 118 6.30 9.84 9.08
CA ALA A 118 7.48 8.99 9.19
C ALA A 118 8.49 9.51 10.22
N SER A 119 8.79 10.81 10.19
CA SER A 119 9.67 11.46 11.16
C SER A 119 9.12 11.34 12.58
N ILE A 120 7.84 11.68 12.78
CA ILE A 120 7.20 11.61 14.10
C ILE A 120 7.17 10.18 14.63
N SER A 121 6.93 9.18 13.78
CA SER A 121 7.01 7.78 14.21
C SER A 121 8.39 7.43 14.75
N HIS A 122 9.46 7.85 14.08
CA HIS A 122 10.81 7.58 14.57
C HIS A 122 11.05 8.27 15.91
N GLU A 123 10.68 9.53 16.04
CA GLU A 123 10.82 10.31 17.28
C GLU A 123 9.98 9.76 18.45
N LEU A 124 8.84 9.12 18.17
CA LEU A 124 8.02 8.45 19.18
C LEU A 124 8.52 7.04 19.54
N ARG A 125 9.10 6.30 18.59
CA ARG A 125 9.65 4.96 18.84
C ARG A 125 10.79 4.98 19.83
N THR A 126 11.76 5.88 19.68
CA THR A 126 12.96 5.92 20.52
C THR A 126 12.65 6.04 22.02
N PRO A 127 11.87 7.02 22.51
CA PRO A 127 11.55 7.11 23.93
C PRO A 127 10.66 5.96 24.41
N LEU A 128 9.80 5.43 23.55
CA LEU A 128 8.90 4.33 23.89
C LEU A 128 9.63 3.00 24.04
N ASN A 129 10.57 2.69 23.14
CA ASN A 129 11.46 1.54 23.24
C ASN A 129 12.33 1.62 24.50
N ALA A 130 12.77 2.82 24.90
CA ALA A 130 13.48 3.00 26.16
C ALA A 130 12.59 2.68 27.37
N ILE A 131 11.34 3.18 27.40
CA ILE A 131 10.37 2.88 28.47
C ILE A 131 10.10 1.36 28.55
N LEU A 132 9.90 0.71 27.41
CA LEU A 132 9.68 -0.73 27.32
C LEU A 132 10.91 -1.52 27.79
N GLY A 133 12.10 -1.15 27.33
CA GLY A 133 13.35 -1.80 27.70
C GLY A 133 13.63 -1.70 29.20
N PHE A 134 13.45 -0.52 29.82
CA PHE A 134 13.57 -0.38 31.27
C PHE A 134 12.49 -1.14 32.04
N SER A 135 11.26 -1.18 31.53
CA SER A 135 10.18 -1.96 32.13
C SER A 135 10.50 -3.46 32.14
N GLN A 136 11.04 -3.99 31.04
CA GLN A 136 11.45 -5.39 30.91
C GLN A 136 12.64 -5.72 31.82
N LEU A 137 13.64 -4.83 31.91
CA LEU A 137 14.76 -4.99 32.85
C LEU A 137 14.29 -5.04 34.30
N MET A 138 13.36 -4.17 34.69
CA MET A 138 12.77 -4.19 36.04
C MET A 138 11.95 -5.46 36.29
N ALA A 139 11.28 -6.00 35.27
CA ALA A 139 10.49 -7.22 35.39
C ALA A 139 11.35 -8.48 35.58
N ALA A 140 12.63 -8.42 35.20
CA ALA A 140 13.59 -9.50 35.38
C ALA A 140 14.18 -9.58 36.80
N GLU A 141 13.87 -8.62 37.68
CA GLU A 141 14.37 -8.61 39.06
C GLU A 141 13.72 -9.71 39.92
N PRO A 142 14.50 -10.58 40.61
CA PRO A 142 13.97 -11.76 41.31
C PRO A 142 13.03 -11.46 42.48
N ASP A 143 13.21 -10.31 43.14
CA ASP A 143 12.51 -9.93 44.37
C ASP A 143 11.43 -8.86 44.15
N LEU A 144 10.93 -8.72 42.92
CA LEU A 144 9.93 -7.71 42.59
C LEU A 144 8.56 -8.04 43.21
N GLU A 145 7.98 -7.09 43.93
CA GLU A 145 6.64 -7.25 44.51
C GLU A 145 5.60 -7.55 43.41
N PRO A 146 4.63 -8.47 43.63
CA PRO A 146 3.63 -8.82 42.62
C PRO A 146 2.83 -7.64 42.07
N SER A 147 2.59 -6.61 42.88
CA SER A 147 1.91 -5.38 42.45
C SER A 147 2.71 -4.60 41.39
N TYR A 148 4.04 -4.56 41.52
CA TYR A 148 4.92 -3.93 40.52
C TYR A 148 5.08 -4.78 39.26
N GLN A 149 5.06 -6.11 39.35
CA GLN A 149 5.00 -6.97 38.16
C GLN A 149 3.76 -6.68 37.31
N GLU A 150 2.60 -6.46 37.95
CA GLU A 150 1.37 -6.11 37.26
C GLU A 150 1.45 -4.73 36.60
N TYR A 151 2.03 -3.72 37.28
CA TYR A 151 2.28 -2.41 36.67
C TYR A 151 3.25 -2.47 35.48
N LEU A 152 4.33 -3.24 35.56
CA LEU A 152 5.28 -3.40 34.46
C LEU A 152 4.66 -4.10 33.25
N ARG A 153 3.82 -5.12 33.48
CA ARG A 153 3.03 -5.76 32.43
C ARG A 153 2.07 -4.78 31.75
N LEU A 154 1.42 -3.89 32.51
CA LEU A 154 0.54 -2.87 31.96
C LEU A 154 1.30 -1.81 31.14
N ILE A 155 2.49 -1.41 31.59
CA ILE A 155 3.39 -0.49 30.85
C ILE A 155 3.82 -1.13 29.53
N GLU A 156 4.25 -2.41 29.57
CA GLU A 156 4.65 -3.15 28.38
C GLU A 156 3.51 -3.25 27.37
N GLN A 157 2.34 -3.72 27.81
CA GLN A 157 1.17 -3.85 26.96
C GLN A 157 0.76 -2.51 26.33
N SER A 158 0.80 -1.42 27.10
CA SER A 158 0.46 -0.08 26.62
C SER A 158 1.47 0.45 25.61
N GLY A 159 2.77 0.22 25.84
CA GLY A 159 3.81 0.66 24.93
C GLY A 159 3.84 -0.12 23.62
N THR A 160 3.68 -1.45 23.68
CA THR A 160 3.53 -2.27 22.46
C THR A 160 2.28 -1.87 21.66
N HIS A 161 1.17 -1.55 22.34
CA HIS A 161 -0.02 -1.05 21.68
C HIS A 161 0.19 0.30 20.98
N LEU A 162 0.91 1.24 21.63
CA LEU A 162 1.23 2.54 21.05
C LEU A 162 2.17 2.43 19.84
N LEU A 163 3.14 1.52 19.86
CA LEU A 163 3.99 1.24 18.70
C LEU A 163 3.16 0.73 17.50
N ALA A 164 2.23 -0.19 17.74
CA ALA A 164 1.34 -0.71 16.71
C ALA A 164 0.44 0.40 16.13
N LEU A 165 -0.08 1.29 16.99
CA LEU A 165 -0.85 2.47 16.57
C LEU A 165 -0.07 3.37 15.62
N ILE A 166 1.17 3.68 15.98
CA ILE A 166 2.06 4.53 15.18
C ILE A 166 2.31 3.88 13.81
N GLU A 167 2.57 2.57 13.79
CA GLU A 167 2.79 1.82 12.55
C GLU A 167 1.52 1.78 11.66
N ASP A 168 0.34 1.63 12.25
CA ASP A 168 -0.92 1.68 11.53
C ASP A 168 -1.18 3.06 10.91
N VAL A 169 -0.92 4.15 11.65
CA VAL A 169 -1.03 5.53 11.14
C VAL A 169 -0.06 5.78 9.98
N LEU A 170 1.19 5.30 10.10
CA LEU A 170 2.16 5.39 9.02
C LEU A 170 1.70 4.65 7.77
N THR A 171 1.21 3.43 7.95
CA THR A 171 0.74 2.59 6.84
C THR A 171 -0.42 3.29 6.13
N MET A 172 -1.38 3.82 6.89
CA MET A 172 -2.52 4.58 6.37
C MET A 172 -2.11 5.84 5.62
N SER A 173 -1.07 6.54 6.09
CA SER A 173 -0.55 7.71 5.36
C SER A 173 0.14 7.36 4.05
N ARG A 174 0.78 6.19 3.97
CA ARG A 174 1.39 5.72 2.72
C ARG A 174 0.32 5.31 1.70
N LEU A 175 -0.77 4.69 2.18
CA LEU A 175 -1.90 4.26 1.36
C LEU A 175 -2.61 5.40 0.61
N GLY A 176 -2.64 6.62 1.17
CA GLY A 176 -3.27 7.77 0.54
C GLY A 176 -2.47 8.43 -0.61
N SER A 177 -1.20 8.07 -0.79
CA SER A 177 -0.24 8.85 -1.61
C SER A 177 0.43 8.05 -2.71
N ASP A 178 0.48 6.73 -2.61
CA ASP A 178 1.04 5.84 -3.63
C ASP A 178 0.23 4.55 -3.64
N ARG A 179 -0.06 4.03 -4.84
CA ARG A 179 -0.48 2.63 -4.99
C ARG A 179 0.61 1.79 -4.32
N LEU A 180 0.31 1.17 -3.18
CA LEU A 180 1.14 0.08 -2.68
C LEU A 180 1.09 -0.99 -3.75
N GLU A 181 2.10 -1.03 -4.62
CA GLU A 181 2.27 -2.16 -5.52
C GLU A 181 2.31 -3.41 -4.64
N ALA A 182 1.44 -4.37 -4.95
CA ALA A 182 1.44 -5.63 -4.25
C ALA A 182 2.76 -6.33 -4.56
N GLU A 183 3.51 -6.74 -3.54
CA GLU A 183 4.73 -7.51 -3.71
C GLU A 183 4.31 -8.96 -3.92
N ILE A 184 3.94 -9.28 -5.16
CA ILE A 184 3.41 -10.59 -5.53
C ILE A 184 4.53 -11.62 -5.45
N SER A 185 4.33 -12.64 -4.61
CA SER A 185 5.23 -13.78 -4.44
C SER A 185 4.43 -15.08 -4.37
N SER A 186 5.04 -16.18 -4.82
CA SER A 186 4.49 -17.53 -4.65
C SER A 186 4.83 -18.04 -3.26
N PHE A 187 3.87 -18.60 -2.51
CA PHE A 187 4.13 -19.18 -1.20
C PHE A 187 3.11 -20.26 -0.81
N ASP A 188 3.48 -21.06 0.20
CA ASP A 188 2.62 -22.05 0.83
C ASP A 188 1.58 -21.37 1.75
N LEU A 189 0.33 -21.34 1.31
CA LEU A 189 -0.81 -20.82 2.07
C LEU A 189 -1.07 -21.65 3.33
N TYR A 190 -0.87 -22.96 3.29
CA TYR A 190 -1.12 -23.84 4.43
C TYR A 190 -0.13 -23.53 5.54
N TYR A 191 1.15 -23.36 5.19
CA TYR A 191 2.19 -22.93 6.12
C TYR A 191 1.88 -21.55 6.71
N LEU A 192 1.42 -20.58 5.91
CA LEU A 192 1.01 -19.27 6.42
C LEU A 192 -0.09 -19.43 7.49
N LEU A 193 -1.15 -20.19 7.18
CA LEU A 193 -2.25 -20.43 8.10
C LEU A 193 -1.80 -21.16 9.38
N ASP A 194 -0.96 -22.19 9.27
CA ASP A 194 -0.42 -22.92 10.44
C ASP A 194 0.47 -22.00 11.31
N SER A 195 1.27 -21.14 10.68
CA SER A 195 2.11 -20.18 11.41
C SER A 195 1.28 -19.13 12.17
N LEU A 196 0.13 -18.73 11.62
CA LEU A 196 -0.79 -17.81 12.29
C LEU A 196 -1.46 -18.48 13.50
N LEU A 197 -1.90 -19.73 13.33
CA LEU A 197 -2.46 -20.51 14.41
C LEU A 197 -1.46 -20.68 15.55
N ALA A 198 -0.21 -21.06 15.26
CA ALA A 198 0.84 -21.24 16.26
C ALA A 198 1.11 -19.97 17.09
N VAL A 199 1.01 -18.78 16.48
CA VAL A 199 1.22 -17.49 17.17
C VAL A 199 0.01 -17.11 18.03
N LEU A 200 -1.21 -17.41 17.59
CA LEU A 200 -2.44 -16.98 18.25
C LEU A 200 -2.96 -17.98 19.29
N GLN A 201 -2.59 -19.25 19.17
CA GLN A 201 -3.05 -20.32 20.04
C GLN A 201 -2.75 -20.06 21.54
N PRO A 202 -1.53 -19.68 21.95
CA PRO A 202 -1.25 -19.41 23.38
C PRO A 202 -2.09 -18.27 23.95
N LYS A 203 -2.39 -17.25 23.11
CA LYS A 203 -3.23 -16.12 23.49
C LYS A 203 -4.69 -16.57 23.69
N ALA A 204 -5.23 -17.36 22.76
CA ALA A 204 -6.57 -17.92 22.87
C ALA A 204 -6.71 -18.81 24.12
N GLU A 205 -5.73 -19.68 24.39
CA GLU A 205 -5.69 -20.53 25.57
C GLU A 205 -5.63 -19.74 26.87
N SER A 206 -4.82 -18.67 26.92
CA SER A 206 -4.75 -17.77 28.08
C SER A 206 -6.08 -17.08 28.38
N GLN A 207 -6.94 -16.92 27.37
CA GLN A 207 -8.29 -16.34 27.45
C GLN A 207 -9.39 -17.42 27.54
N GLN A 208 -9.01 -18.71 27.62
CA GLN A 208 -9.96 -19.83 27.65
C GLN A 208 -10.89 -19.89 26.42
N LEU A 209 -10.41 -19.44 25.27
CA LEU A 209 -11.11 -19.47 23.99
C LEU A 209 -10.69 -20.68 23.16
N GLN A 210 -11.64 -21.26 22.45
CA GLN A 210 -11.34 -22.25 21.41
C GLN A 210 -10.97 -21.52 20.12
N LEU A 211 -9.78 -21.77 19.59
CA LEU A 211 -9.33 -21.26 18.29
C LEU A 211 -9.23 -22.43 17.31
N THR A 212 -9.84 -22.32 16.14
CA THR A 212 -9.84 -23.39 15.13
C THR A 212 -9.68 -22.83 13.73
N PHE A 213 -8.82 -23.47 12.93
CA PHE A 213 -8.60 -23.12 11.53
C PHE A 213 -9.12 -24.26 10.65
N GLU A 214 -10.06 -23.94 9.76
CA GLU A 214 -10.68 -24.86 8.83
C GLU A 214 -10.31 -24.48 7.39
N ARG A 215 -9.96 -25.49 6.60
CA ARG A 215 -9.54 -25.33 5.20
C ARG A 215 -10.50 -26.13 4.34
N SER A 216 -11.01 -25.55 3.26
CA SER A 216 -11.83 -26.29 2.31
C SER A 216 -11.00 -27.39 1.61
N PRO A 217 -11.59 -28.54 1.26
CA PRO A 217 -10.85 -29.65 0.64
C PRO A 217 -10.23 -29.32 -0.72
N ASP A 218 -10.74 -28.30 -1.38
CA ASP A 218 -10.32 -27.78 -2.68
C ASP A 218 -9.41 -26.55 -2.58
N LEU A 219 -8.98 -26.17 -1.37
CA LEU A 219 -8.11 -25.03 -1.17
C LEU A 219 -6.72 -25.28 -1.80
N PRO A 220 -6.24 -24.40 -2.70
CA PRO A 220 -4.88 -24.53 -3.24
C PRO A 220 -3.84 -24.29 -2.14
N GLN A 221 -2.83 -25.16 -2.07
CA GLN A 221 -1.71 -24.98 -1.14
C GLN A 221 -0.79 -23.83 -1.58
N TRP A 222 -0.58 -23.66 -2.88
CA TRP A 222 0.37 -22.70 -3.44
C TRP A 222 -0.35 -21.59 -4.20
N ILE A 223 -0.16 -20.35 -3.73
CA ILE A 223 -0.79 -19.17 -4.30
C ILE A 223 0.24 -18.06 -4.56
N GLU A 224 -0.04 -17.22 -5.54
CA GLU A 224 0.68 -15.98 -5.81
C GLU A 224 -0.16 -14.77 -5.37
N THR A 225 0.33 -14.06 -4.35
CA THR A 225 -0.21 -12.78 -3.87
C THR A 225 0.84 -12.10 -2.98
N ASP A 226 0.50 -11.00 -2.32
CA ASP A 226 1.37 -10.40 -1.30
C ASP A 226 1.17 -11.08 0.06
N LYS A 227 2.11 -11.97 0.39
CA LYS A 227 2.12 -12.74 1.66
C LYS A 227 2.08 -11.84 2.89
N SER A 228 2.79 -10.72 2.88
CA SER A 228 2.93 -9.83 4.03
C SER A 228 1.62 -9.10 4.32
N LYS A 229 0.97 -8.59 3.27
CA LYS A 229 -0.34 -7.92 3.35
C LYS A 229 -1.41 -8.91 3.80
N LEU A 230 -1.45 -10.11 3.21
CA LEU A 230 -2.38 -11.17 3.62
C LEU A 230 -2.21 -11.55 5.09
N ARG A 231 -0.97 -11.78 5.54
CA ARG A 231 -0.66 -12.08 6.96
C ARG A 231 -1.20 -10.98 7.88
N ARG A 232 -1.01 -9.71 7.52
CA ARG A 232 -1.45 -8.56 8.32
C ARG A 232 -2.98 -8.45 8.40
N ILE A 233 -3.67 -8.66 7.29
CA ILE A 233 -5.14 -8.69 7.23
C ILE A 233 -5.68 -9.77 8.19
N LEU A 234 -5.17 -11.01 8.08
CA LEU A 234 -5.64 -12.13 8.91
C LEU A 234 -5.32 -11.92 10.38
N LEU A 235 -4.12 -11.45 10.73
CA LEU A 235 -3.76 -11.12 12.11
C LEU A 235 -4.66 -10.04 12.69
N SER A 236 -5.03 -9.02 11.93
CA SER A 236 -5.91 -7.94 12.41
C SER A 236 -7.30 -8.48 12.73
N LEU A 237 -7.91 -9.23 11.81
CA LEU A 237 -9.25 -9.81 11.99
C LEU A 237 -9.28 -10.81 13.16
N LEU A 238 -8.29 -11.70 13.24
CA LEU A 238 -8.21 -12.70 14.32
C LEU A 238 -7.95 -12.08 15.68
N ASN A 239 -7.08 -11.07 15.77
CA ASN A 239 -6.86 -10.37 17.04
C ASN A 239 -8.11 -9.62 17.50
N ASN A 240 -8.88 -9.04 16.59
CA ASN A 240 -10.17 -8.42 16.93
C ASN A 240 -11.16 -9.48 17.44
N ALA A 241 -11.27 -10.62 16.75
CA ALA A 241 -12.16 -11.72 17.17
C ALA A 241 -11.81 -12.22 18.58
N LEU A 242 -10.53 -12.44 18.88
CA LEU A 242 -10.06 -12.83 20.22
C LEU A 242 -10.31 -11.73 21.27
N LEU A 243 -10.08 -10.47 20.91
CA LEU A 243 -10.26 -9.33 21.82
C LEU A 243 -11.73 -9.15 22.26
N TYR A 244 -12.68 -9.33 21.34
CA TYR A 244 -14.10 -9.07 21.57
C TYR A 244 -14.93 -10.31 21.91
N THR A 245 -14.26 -11.44 22.15
CA THR A 245 -14.88 -12.70 22.59
C THR A 245 -14.44 -13.02 24.01
N PRO A 246 -15.24 -12.71 25.04
CA PRO A 246 -14.87 -13.02 26.43
C PRO A 246 -14.81 -14.51 26.74
N ALA A 247 -15.65 -15.31 26.07
CA ALA A 247 -15.73 -16.75 26.20
C ALA A 247 -16.35 -17.35 24.93
N GLY A 248 -15.99 -18.60 24.61
CA GLY A 248 -16.53 -19.33 23.46
C GLY A 248 -15.44 -19.68 22.45
N GLN A 249 -15.69 -19.39 21.18
CA GLN A 249 -14.82 -19.83 20.08
C GLN A 249 -14.60 -18.75 19.02
N VAL A 250 -13.45 -18.85 18.37
CA VAL A 250 -13.07 -18.12 17.16
C VAL A 250 -12.65 -19.13 16.11
N THR A 251 -13.23 -19.04 14.92
CA THR A 251 -12.97 -19.95 13.81
C THR A 251 -12.51 -19.15 12.59
N LEU A 252 -11.38 -19.55 11.98
CA LEU A 252 -10.99 -19.12 10.65
C LEU A 252 -11.35 -20.20 9.64
N THR A 253 -12.23 -19.91 8.69
CA THR A 253 -12.57 -20.83 7.60
C THR A 253 -12.07 -20.24 6.28
N THR A 254 -11.19 -20.97 5.60
CA THR A 254 -10.64 -20.57 4.29
C THR A 254 -11.28 -21.39 3.18
N THR A 255 -11.92 -20.72 2.22
CA THR A 255 -12.69 -21.35 1.14
C THR A 255 -12.37 -20.76 -0.23
N VAL A 256 -12.59 -21.56 -1.27
CA VAL A 256 -12.60 -21.13 -2.67
C VAL A 256 -14.04 -20.72 -3.04
N LEU A 257 -14.26 -19.49 -3.50
CA LEU A 257 -15.59 -19.01 -3.87
C LEU A 257 -15.99 -19.33 -5.31
N GLU A 258 -15.01 -19.34 -6.21
CA GLU A 258 -15.22 -19.51 -7.65
C GLU A 258 -14.16 -20.46 -8.19
N ALA A 259 -14.52 -21.28 -9.19
CA ALA A 259 -13.54 -22.11 -9.86
C ALA A 259 -12.47 -21.25 -10.56
N ALA A 260 -11.25 -21.77 -10.65
CA ALA A 260 -10.15 -21.07 -11.28
C ALA A 260 -10.51 -20.65 -12.73
N THR A 261 -10.21 -19.41 -13.08
CA THR A 261 -10.37 -18.92 -14.46
C THR A 261 -9.35 -19.59 -15.39
N ALA A 262 -9.48 -19.35 -16.71
CA ALA A 262 -8.49 -19.81 -17.69
C ALA A 262 -7.04 -19.36 -17.36
N ASP A 263 -6.90 -18.22 -16.68
CA ASP A 263 -5.63 -17.65 -16.25
C ASP A 263 -5.20 -18.11 -14.83
N ARG A 264 -5.82 -19.16 -14.30
CA ARG A 264 -5.60 -19.72 -12.95
C ARG A 264 -5.85 -18.73 -11.82
N GLN A 265 -6.67 -17.70 -12.05
CA GLN A 265 -7.10 -16.79 -10.99
C GLN A 265 -8.26 -17.41 -10.23
N VAL A 266 -8.20 -17.35 -8.90
CA VAL A 266 -9.23 -17.86 -8.00
C VAL A 266 -9.56 -16.80 -6.95
N ARG A 267 -10.82 -16.73 -6.53
CA ARG A 267 -11.22 -15.90 -5.40
C ARG A 267 -11.24 -16.73 -4.13
N LEU A 268 -10.42 -16.36 -3.17
CA LEU A 268 -10.41 -16.96 -1.84
C LEU A 268 -11.21 -16.10 -0.88
N ARG A 269 -11.94 -16.75 0.04
CA ARG A 269 -12.60 -16.12 1.18
C ARG A 269 -12.00 -16.65 2.46
N PHE A 270 -11.59 -15.72 3.32
CA PHE A 270 -11.19 -15.95 4.69
C PHE A 270 -12.32 -15.45 5.59
N GLU A 271 -13.07 -16.38 6.18
CA GLU A 271 -14.14 -16.10 7.15
C GLU A 271 -13.57 -16.19 8.56
N VAL A 272 -13.55 -15.09 9.30
CA VAL A 272 -13.25 -15.08 10.73
C VAL A 272 -14.56 -14.93 11.48
N ALA A 273 -15.00 -16.01 12.12
CA ALA A 273 -16.22 -16.07 12.91
C ALA A 273 -15.89 -16.10 14.40
N ASP A 274 -16.57 -15.27 15.19
CA ASP A 274 -16.47 -15.21 16.64
C ASP A 274 -17.85 -15.38 17.31
N THR A 275 -17.85 -15.79 18.58
CA THR A 275 -19.07 -15.87 19.41
C THR A 275 -19.13 -14.75 20.45
N GLY A 276 -18.51 -13.62 20.16
CA GLY A 276 -18.32 -12.51 21.08
C GLY A 276 -19.55 -11.62 21.23
N VAL A 277 -19.29 -10.36 21.61
CA VAL A 277 -20.35 -9.39 21.95
C VAL A 277 -21.20 -8.96 20.75
N GLY A 278 -20.71 -9.19 19.52
CA GLY A 278 -21.34 -8.69 18.29
C GLY A 278 -21.26 -7.17 18.16
N ILE A 279 -21.71 -6.65 17.01
CA ILE A 279 -21.65 -5.23 16.67
C ILE A 279 -23.09 -4.71 16.46
N PRO A 280 -23.50 -3.58 17.08
CA PRO A 280 -24.80 -2.98 16.83
C PRO A 280 -24.94 -2.45 15.40
N ASP A 281 -26.14 -2.56 14.81
CA ASP A 281 -26.42 -2.08 13.44
C ASP A 281 -26.03 -0.60 13.22
N ALA A 282 -26.19 0.23 14.25
CA ALA A 282 -25.85 1.65 14.20
C ALA A 282 -24.35 1.94 14.02
N GLU A 283 -23.48 0.95 14.27
CA GLU A 283 -22.02 1.09 14.15
C GLU A 283 -21.47 0.50 12.85
N LEU A 284 -22.31 -0.16 12.03
CA LEU A 284 -21.87 -0.87 10.82
C LEU A 284 -21.34 0.07 9.74
N ASP A 285 -21.98 1.23 9.55
CA ASP A 285 -21.58 2.21 8.54
C ASP A 285 -20.20 2.83 8.85
N ASP A 286 -19.87 2.91 10.14
CA ASP A 286 -18.63 3.53 10.62
C ASP A 286 -17.50 2.52 10.86
N LEU A 287 -17.76 1.22 10.73
CA LEU A 287 -16.83 0.14 11.12
C LEU A 287 -15.46 0.21 10.41
N PHE A 288 -15.45 0.74 9.19
CA PHE A 288 -14.25 0.90 8.37
C PHE A 288 -13.78 2.35 8.25
N VAL A 289 -14.41 3.27 9.00
CA VAL A 289 -13.99 4.67 9.04
C VAL A 289 -12.76 4.78 9.95
N PRO A 290 -11.65 5.37 9.47
CA PRO A 290 -10.43 5.45 10.25
C PRO A 290 -10.63 6.20 11.57
N LEU A 291 -10.01 5.71 12.65
CA LEU A 291 -10.05 6.27 14.00
C LEU A 291 -11.42 6.21 14.69
N VAL A 292 -12.43 5.62 14.06
CA VAL A 292 -13.74 5.41 14.70
C VAL A 292 -13.73 4.10 15.46
N GLN A 293 -14.23 4.13 16.70
CA GLN A 293 -14.31 2.97 17.58
C GLN A 293 -15.75 2.72 18.03
N GLY A 294 -16.21 1.50 17.80
CA GLY A 294 -17.46 1.00 18.35
C GLY A 294 -17.45 0.96 19.88
N GLN A 295 -18.63 0.84 20.49
CA GLN A 295 -18.78 0.84 21.95
C GLN A 295 -17.91 -0.24 22.62
N ALA A 296 -17.84 -1.45 22.04
CA ALA A 296 -17.01 -2.54 22.54
C ALA A 296 -15.51 -2.21 22.55
N GLY A 297 -15.00 -1.46 21.55
CA GLY A 297 -13.59 -1.02 21.51
C GLY A 297 -13.26 0.05 22.54
N ARG A 298 -14.23 0.92 22.84
CA ARG A 298 -14.10 1.92 23.91
C ARG A 298 -14.14 1.28 25.30
N ASP A 299 -14.99 0.28 25.49
CA ASP A 299 -15.17 -0.41 26.78
C ASP A 299 -14.04 -1.39 27.09
N SER A 300 -13.43 -2.01 26.07
CA SER A 300 -12.28 -2.91 26.24
C SER A 300 -10.96 -2.16 26.49
N GLY A 301 -10.93 -0.83 26.31
CA GLY A 301 -9.70 -0.03 26.32
C GLY A 301 -8.70 -0.45 25.25
N GLY A 302 -9.12 -1.25 24.28
CA GLY A 302 -8.28 -1.89 23.28
C GLY A 302 -8.89 -1.74 21.89
N GLY A 303 -8.08 -1.21 20.96
CA GLY A 303 -8.49 -1.01 19.57
C GLY A 303 -8.09 0.39 19.13
N SER A 304 -7.45 0.49 17.96
CA SER A 304 -6.98 1.77 17.41
C SER A 304 -8.06 2.54 16.66
N GLY A 305 -9.15 1.87 16.27
CA GLY A 305 -10.05 2.34 15.21
C GLY A 305 -9.37 2.36 13.83
N LEU A 306 -8.13 1.89 13.70
CA LEU A 306 -7.38 1.87 12.44
C LEU A 306 -7.31 0.46 11.84
N GLY A 307 -7.26 -0.58 12.66
CA GLY A 307 -7.00 -1.96 12.21
C GLY A 307 -7.96 -2.46 11.12
N LEU A 308 -9.28 -2.25 11.27
CA LEU A 308 -10.27 -2.67 10.27
C LEU A 308 -10.24 -1.79 9.01
N SER A 309 -10.10 -0.47 9.16
CA SER A 309 -9.98 0.45 8.03
C SER A 309 -8.76 0.12 7.16
N LEU A 310 -7.62 -0.14 7.80
CA LEU A 310 -6.38 -0.55 7.15
C LEU A 310 -6.50 -1.93 6.52
N SER A 311 -7.10 -2.90 7.22
CA SER A 311 -7.32 -4.24 6.66
C SER A 311 -8.15 -4.17 5.38
N ARG A 312 -9.18 -3.29 5.33
CA ARG A 312 -10.00 -3.11 4.14
C ARG A 312 -9.23 -2.47 2.99
N GLU A 313 -8.36 -1.49 3.27
CA GLU A 313 -7.47 -0.91 2.25
C GLU A 313 -6.47 -1.95 1.69
N LEU A 314 -5.88 -2.76 2.55
CA LEU A 314 -4.97 -3.84 2.14
C LEU A 314 -5.69 -4.90 1.30
N VAL A 315 -6.90 -5.33 1.69
CA VAL A 315 -7.69 -6.29 0.91
C VAL A 315 -8.07 -5.72 -0.46
N ARG A 316 -8.40 -4.43 -0.55
CA ARG A 316 -8.64 -3.75 -1.82
C ARG A 316 -7.40 -3.68 -2.71
N ALA A 317 -6.22 -3.49 -2.12
CA ALA A 317 -4.95 -3.58 -2.83
C ALA A 317 -4.68 -5.00 -3.37
N LEU A 318 -5.27 -6.04 -2.75
CA LEU A 318 -5.25 -7.44 -3.22
C LEU A 318 -6.47 -7.81 -4.10
N GLY A 319 -7.21 -6.81 -4.59
CA GLY A 319 -8.29 -7.03 -5.57
C GLY A 319 -9.60 -7.56 -5.00
N GLY A 320 -9.89 -7.37 -3.71
CA GLY A 320 -11.19 -7.73 -3.12
C GLY A 320 -11.73 -6.72 -2.10
N ASP A 321 -12.55 -7.17 -1.15
CA ASP A 321 -13.09 -6.32 -0.07
C ASP A 321 -13.31 -7.11 1.24
N ILE A 322 -13.51 -6.36 2.34
CA ILE A 322 -13.95 -6.93 3.61
C ILE A 322 -15.43 -6.62 3.83
N THR A 323 -16.20 -7.63 4.21
CA THR A 323 -17.61 -7.50 4.63
C THR A 323 -17.82 -8.14 6.00
N VAL A 324 -18.95 -7.81 6.66
CA VAL A 324 -19.26 -8.32 7.99
C VAL A 324 -20.73 -8.74 8.07
N GLN A 325 -20.99 -9.83 8.80
CA GLN A 325 -22.31 -10.21 9.29
C GLN A 325 -22.21 -10.35 10.81
N THR A 326 -23.10 -9.74 11.57
CA THR A 326 -22.96 -9.67 13.02
C THR A 326 -24.31 -9.50 13.67
N GLN A 327 -24.43 -9.97 14.90
CA GLN A 327 -25.61 -9.78 15.73
C GLN A 327 -25.18 -9.62 17.18
N VAL A 328 -25.70 -8.58 17.84
CA VAL A 328 -25.41 -8.29 19.25
C VAL A 328 -25.72 -9.52 20.12
N GLY A 329 -24.72 -9.95 20.89
CA GLY A 329 -24.76 -11.11 21.77
C GLY A 329 -24.59 -12.47 21.08
N GLN A 330 -24.42 -12.52 19.76
CA GLN A 330 -24.18 -13.76 19.00
C GLN A 330 -22.83 -13.77 18.25
N GLY A 331 -22.04 -12.71 18.38
CA GLY A 331 -20.74 -12.55 17.74
C GLY A 331 -20.80 -11.99 16.32
N SER A 332 -19.67 -12.06 15.63
CA SER A 332 -19.49 -11.50 14.28
C SER A 332 -18.81 -12.49 13.34
N ARG A 333 -19.02 -12.28 12.04
CA ARG A 333 -18.38 -12.99 10.94
C ARG A 333 -17.82 -11.97 9.97
N PHE A 334 -16.50 -11.87 9.92
CA PHE A 334 -15.79 -11.04 8.96
C PHE A 334 -15.37 -11.87 7.75
N TYR A 335 -15.66 -11.38 6.56
CA TYR A 335 -15.28 -12.02 5.31
C TYR A 335 -14.26 -11.15 4.60
N ALA A 336 -13.00 -11.60 4.55
CA ALA A 336 -11.99 -11.00 3.67
C ALA A 336 -11.91 -11.83 2.39
N GLU A 337 -12.21 -11.21 1.26
CA GLU A 337 -12.14 -11.85 -0.05
C GLU A 337 -10.99 -11.24 -0.83
N ILE A 338 -10.15 -12.07 -1.44
CA ILE A 338 -9.02 -11.62 -2.28
C ILE A 338 -8.93 -12.45 -3.56
N GLN A 339 -8.38 -11.84 -4.61
CA GLN A 339 -8.05 -12.53 -5.84
C GLN A 339 -6.59 -12.99 -5.79
N VAL A 340 -6.36 -14.27 -6.07
CA VAL A 340 -5.01 -14.87 -6.07
C VAL A 340 -4.85 -15.74 -7.31
N LYS A 341 -3.60 -15.93 -7.73
CA LYS A 341 -3.29 -16.87 -8.80
C LYS A 341 -2.79 -18.19 -8.22
N ILE A 342 -3.30 -19.30 -8.72
CA ILE A 342 -2.88 -20.64 -8.31
C ILE A 342 -1.56 -20.97 -9.01
N ASN A 343 -0.58 -21.46 -8.24
CA ASN A 343 0.68 -21.96 -8.77
C ASN A 343 0.81 -23.47 -8.52
N ASP A 344 0.29 -24.27 -9.45
CA ASP A 344 0.39 -25.74 -9.39
C ASP A 344 1.74 -26.30 -9.91
N ASP A 345 2.65 -25.43 -10.36
CA ASP A 345 3.85 -25.87 -11.06
C ASP A 345 5.00 -26.17 -10.08
N MET A 346 4.99 -27.40 -9.56
CA MET A 346 6.10 -27.97 -8.79
C MET A 346 7.46 -27.86 -9.53
N SER A 347 7.49 -27.77 -10.87
CA SER A 347 8.73 -27.77 -11.64
C SER A 347 9.50 -26.45 -11.59
N LEU A 348 8.81 -25.33 -11.38
CA LEU A 348 9.43 -24.02 -11.08
C LEU A 348 9.81 -23.90 -9.61
N LEU A 349 9.14 -24.65 -8.73
CA LEU A 349 9.45 -24.73 -7.30
C LEU A 349 10.71 -25.57 -7.03
N VAL A 350 11.13 -26.54 -7.86
CA VAL A 350 12.43 -27.24 -7.63
C VAL A 350 13.64 -26.29 -7.76
N ALA A 351 13.51 -25.18 -8.49
CA ALA A 351 14.53 -24.13 -8.53
C ALA A 351 14.45 -23.14 -7.36
N ALA A 352 13.30 -23.05 -6.67
CA ALA A 352 13.05 -22.13 -5.55
C ALA A 352 12.91 -22.81 -4.17
N ASP A 353 12.81 -24.14 -4.12
CA ASP A 353 12.28 -24.92 -2.99
C ASP A 353 12.98 -26.29 -2.83
N THR A 354 14.15 -26.50 -3.47
CA THR A 354 15.06 -27.62 -3.12
C THR A 354 15.84 -27.37 -1.84
N THR A 355 15.63 -26.23 -1.19
CA THR A 355 16.03 -25.99 0.19
C THR A 355 15.05 -26.71 1.11
N ASN A 356 15.26 -28.03 1.22
CA ASN A 356 14.98 -28.77 2.44
C ASN A 356 15.78 -28.10 3.57
N THR A 357 15.23 -27.02 4.13
CA THR A 357 15.94 -26.17 5.07
C THR A 357 15.02 -25.84 6.22
N ASN A 358 15.27 -26.55 7.32
CA ASN A 358 15.50 -25.98 8.64
C ASN A 358 15.21 -24.46 8.70
N PRO A 359 14.35 -23.96 9.62
CA PRO A 359 13.97 -22.54 9.77
C PRO A 359 15.12 -21.52 9.95
N LEU A 360 16.36 -22.00 9.88
CA LEU A 360 17.63 -21.31 9.92
C LEU A 360 18.26 -21.03 8.54
N ALA A 361 17.70 -21.50 7.42
CA ALA A 361 18.42 -21.45 6.13
C ALA A 361 17.81 -20.58 5.01
N ASP A 362 16.67 -19.93 5.23
CA ASP A 362 16.25 -18.77 4.41
C ASP A 362 16.89 -17.48 4.95
N MET A 363 18.22 -17.51 4.95
CA MET A 363 19.09 -16.38 5.19
C MET A 363 19.70 -15.98 3.84
N PRO A 364 19.85 -14.68 3.54
CA PRO A 364 20.72 -14.24 2.46
C PRO A 364 22.14 -14.68 2.88
N ALA A 365 22.65 -15.76 2.27
CA ALA A 365 23.89 -16.43 2.64
C ALA A 365 24.09 -16.61 4.16
N ALA A 366 23.30 -17.49 4.78
CA ALA A 366 23.41 -18.01 6.16
C ALA A 366 24.56 -17.45 7.01
N LEU A 367 24.37 -16.23 7.56
CA LEU A 367 25.15 -15.84 8.73
C LEU A 367 24.89 -16.90 9.80
N LYS A 368 25.96 -17.44 10.36
CA LYS A 368 25.94 -18.33 11.51
C LYS A 368 26.55 -17.61 12.69
N ALA A 369 26.31 -18.13 13.90
CA ALA A 369 26.94 -17.60 15.11
C ALA A 369 28.48 -17.48 14.99
N HIS A 370 29.12 -18.35 14.19
CA HIS A 370 30.56 -18.27 13.96
C HIS A 370 31.01 -17.02 13.17
N ASP A 371 30.15 -16.42 12.35
CA ASP A 371 30.50 -15.27 11.50
C ASP A 371 30.66 -13.99 12.33
N LEU A 372 30.02 -13.95 13.50
CA LEU A 372 30.13 -12.87 14.48
C LEU A 372 31.47 -12.87 15.22
N HIS A 373 32.28 -13.93 15.13
CA HIS A 373 33.59 -14.01 15.81
C HIS A 373 34.63 -13.04 15.27
N VAL A 374 34.37 -12.39 14.13
CA VAL A 374 35.17 -11.26 13.65
C VAL A 374 35.06 -10.04 14.59
N MET A 375 33.96 -9.94 15.33
CA MET A 375 33.70 -8.90 16.33
C MET A 375 34.07 -9.37 17.74
N SER A 376 34.19 -8.43 18.69
CA SER A 376 34.50 -8.75 20.08
C SER A 376 33.32 -9.44 20.78
N ALA A 377 33.60 -10.23 21.82
CA ALA A 377 32.55 -10.86 22.63
C ALA A 377 31.62 -9.83 23.29
N GLU A 378 32.16 -8.65 23.65
CA GLU A 378 31.41 -7.53 24.19
C GLU A 378 30.45 -6.95 23.14
N TRP A 379 30.90 -6.78 21.90
CA TRP A 379 30.07 -6.34 20.78
C TRP A 379 28.95 -7.36 20.46
N CYS A 380 29.24 -8.66 20.47
CA CYS A 380 28.23 -9.70 20.24
C CYS A 380 27.15 -9.71 21.33
N ALA A 381 27.54 -9.53 22.59
CA ALA A 381 26.60 -9.42 23.70
C ALA A 381 25.74 -8.16 23.58
N GLU A 382 26.30 -7.07 23.06
CA GLU A 382 25.57 -5.83 22.80
C GLU A 382 24.60 -5.95 21.62
N LEU A 383 25.01 -6.63 20.54
CA LEU A 383 24.14 -6.96 19.41
C LEU A 383 22.95 -7.83 19.85
N HIS A 384 23.20 -8.85 20.69
CA HIS A 384 22.15 -9.68 21.25
C HIS A 384 21.18 -8.88 22.12
N ARG A 385 21.70 -8.04 23.00
CA ARG A 385 20.87 -7.19 23.86
C ARG A 385 20.01 -6.25 23.03
N ALA A 386 20.60 -5.58 22.04
CA ALA A 386 19.90 -4.68 21.13
C ALA A 386 18.81 -5.40 20.31
N ALA A 387 19.06 -6.63 19.88
CA ALA A 387 18.07 -7.45 19.16
C ALA A 387 16.90 -7.88 20.06
N VAL A 388 17.18 -8.33 21.29
CA VAL A 388 16.16 -8.76 22.26
C VAL A 388 15.24 -7.61 22.67
N ILE A 389 15.79 -6.41 22.87
CA ILE A 389 15.00 -5.21 23.26
C ILE A 389 14.49 -4.41 22.06
N VAL A 390 14.68 -4.91 20.83
CA VAL A 390 14.18 -4.30 19.58
C VAL A 390 14.71 -2.86 19.37
N ASP A 391 15.98 -2.64 19.68
CA ASP A 391 16.67 -1.35 19.48
C ASP A 391 17.29 -1.27 18.08
N ASN A 392 16.45 -0.94 17.10
CA ASN A 392 16.86 -0.83 15.69
C ASN A 392 17.96 0.22 15.45
N GLN A 393 18.00 1.28 16.27
CA GLN A 393 19.03 2.32 16.13
C GLN A 393 20.38 1.80 16.60
N ARG A 394 20.43 1.16 17.78
CA ARG A 394 21.67 0.56 18.28
C ARG A 394 22.14 -0.58 17.38
N LEU A 395 21.22 -1.37 16.84
CA LEU A 395 21.56 -2.40 15.83
C LEU A 395 22.20 -1.77 14.59
N ALA A 396 21.66 -0.67 14.07
CA ALA A 396 22.23 0.02 12.90
C ALA A 396 23.62 0.61 13.19
N GLU A 397 23.83 1.19 14.39
CA GLU A 397 25.14 1.68 14.83
C GLU A 397 26.16 0.55 14.94
N LEU A 398 25.81 -0.55 15.60
CA LEU A 398 26.66 -1.74 15.73
C LEU A 398 27.01 -2.33 14.37
N ILE A 399 26.04 -2.41 13.45
CA ILE A 399 26.24 -2.89 12.08
C ILE A 399 27.20 -1.99 11.29
N ALA A 400 27.21 -0.68 11.57
CA ALA A 400 28.14 0.27 10.95
C ALA A 400 29.57 0.19 11.52
N GLU A 401 29.74 -0.36 12.73
CA GLU A 401 31.06 -0.63 13.34
C GLU A 401 31.77 -1.85 12.73
N ILE A 402 31.07 -2.65 11.91
CA ILE A 402 31.64 -3.83 11.26
C ILE A 402 32.72 -3.40 10.26
N PRO A 403 33.94 -3.96 10.36
CA PRO A 403 35.04 -3.56 9.50
C PRO A 403 34.75 -3.90 8.02
N PRO A 404 35.26 -3.11 7.06
CA PRO A 404 35.04 -3.33 5.63
C PRO A 404 35.47 -4.72 5.13
N THR A 405 36.40 -5.37 5.84
CA THR A 405 36.86 -6.75 5.57
C THR A 405 35.77 -7.81 5.81
N ALA A 406 34.70 -7.47 6.51
CA ALA A 406 33.54 -8.31 6.79
C ALA A 406 32.23 -7.69 6.25
N ALA A 407 32.29 -7.05 5.07
CA ALA A 407 31.13 -6.40 4.44
C ALA A 407 29.90 -7.32 4.25
N TYR A 408 30.12 -8.64 4.10
CA TYR A 408 29.04 -9.63 4.02
C TYR A 408 28.21 -9.69 5.32
N LEU A 409 28.85 -9.54 6.49
CA LEU A 409 28.20 -9.54 7.80
C LEU A 409 27.35 -8.28 7.98
N SER A 410 27.89 -7.12 7.60
CA SER A 410 27.15 -5.85 7.65
C SER A 410 25.95 -5.86 6.72
N THR A 411 26.10 -6.40 5.50
CA THR A 411 25.02 -6.53 4.53
C THR A 411 23.92 -7.47 5.04
N GLY A 412 24.29 -8.66 5.51
CA GLY A 412 23.32 -9.64 6.01
C GLY A 412 22.58 -9.19 7.27
N LEU A 413 23.27 -8.57 8.24
CA LEU A 413 22.60 -8.01 9.42
C LEU A 413 21.71 -6.81 9.08
N SER A 414 22.11 -5.98 8.10
CA SER A 414 21.28 -4.87 7.61
C SER A 414 19.99 -5.36 6.95
N GLU A 415 20.05 -6.47 6.23
CA GLU A 415 18.90 -7.09 5.57
C GLU A 415 17.94 -7.73 6.59
N LEU A 416 18.47 -8.41 7.62
CA LEU A 416 17.66 -8.89 8.74
C LEU A 416 16.99 -7.75 9.49
N LEU A 417 17.70 -6.64 9.71
CA LEU A 417 17.17 -5.45 10.35
C LEU A 417 16.06 -4.79 9.51
N HIS A 418 16.26 -4.65 8.19
CA HIS A 418 15.25 -4.11 7.27
C HIS A 418 14.00 -4.99 7.19
N ASN A 419 14.17 -6.31 7.25
CA ASN A 419 13.07 -7.28 7.21
C ASN A 419 12.47 -7.57 8.60
N PHE A 420 12.81 -6.77 9.62
CA PHE A 420 12.34 -6.91 11.00
C PHE A 420 12.57 -8.30 11.61
N ARG A 421 13.61 -9.01 11.15
CA ARG A 421 14.03 -10.33 11.63
C ARG A 421 14.93 -10.24 12.86
N LEU A 422 14.46 -9.51 13.87
CA LEU A 422 15.19 -9.29 15.13
C LEU A 422 15.30 -10.58 15.95
N ASP A 423 14.34 -11.49 15.79
CA ASP A 423 14.37 -12.88 16.26
C ASP A 423 15.63 -13.62 15.76
N ALA A 424 15.94 -13.45 14.48
CA ALA A 424 17.10 -14.08 13.87
C ALA A 424 18.41 -13.45 14.35
N ILE A 425 18.46 -12.11 14.46
CA ILE A 425 19.65 -11.42 14.99
C ILE A 425 19.92 -11.86 16.44
N ALA A 426 18.88 -11.89 17.29
CA ALA A 426 19.00 -12.32 18.68
C ALA A 426 19.53 -13.77 18.78
N LEU A 427 19.01 -14.67 17.94
CA LEU A 427 19.43 -16.07 17.90
C LEU A 427 20.85 -16.25 17.35
N LEU A 428 21.29 -15.40 16.42
CA LEU A 428 22.66 -15.42 15.89
C LEU A 428 23.69 -14.97 16.91
N SER A 429 23.35 -13.97 17.72
CA SER A 429 24.25 -13.35 18.69
C SER A 429 24.18 -13.94 20.09
N ASP A 430 23.35 -14.97 20.30
CA ASP A 430 23.25 -15.67 21.58
C ASP A 430 24.53 -16.47 21.87
N THR A 431 25.29 -16.00 22.84
CA THR A 431 26.55 -16.62 23.28
C THR A 431 26.34 -17.84 24.19
N SER A 432 25.10 -18.14 24.59
CA SER A 432 24.77 -19.29 25.44
C SER A 432 24.53 -20.60 24.68
N ALA A 433 24.37 -20.55 23.35
CA ALA A 433 24.13 -21.71 22.48
C ALA A 433 25.42 -22.42 21.99
N GLY A 434 26.60 -21.96 22.42
CA GLY A 434 27.90 -22.39 21.89
C GLY A 434 28.92 -22.86 22.93
N SER A 435 28.52 -23.65 23.92
CA SER A 435 29.44 -24.41 24.78
C SER A 435 29.38 -25.91 24.51
#